data_AF-Q6FWQ9-F1
#
_entry.id   AF-Q6FWQ9-F1
#
_cell.length_a   1.000
_cell.length_b   1.000
_cell.length_c   1.000
_cell.angle_alpha   90.00
_cell.angle_beta   90.00
_cell.angle_gamma   90.00
#
_symmetry.space_group_name_H-M   'P 1'
#
loop_
_entity.id
_entity.type
_entity.pdbx_description
1 polymer ?
#
loop_
_entity_poly.entity_id
_entity_poly.type
_entity_poly.pdbx_seq_one_letter_code
_entity_poly.pdbx_strand_id
1 'polypeptide(L)'
;MTYVASTTAPVNIATLKYWGKRDAKLNLPTNSSISVTLAQEDLRTLTSAATSSEFKEDKLWLNGKEESLSSERTQNCLADLRALRRQLEEKDSSLPPMSQWKLHIVSENNFPTAAGLASSAAGFAALVMAIAKLYELPQSASDISKIARKGSGSACRSLFGGYVAWEMGEKADGSDSKAVEVAPLEHWPNMKAAVLVVSADKKDTPSTSGMQLTVNTSDLFKERITNVVPKRFEAMKKAILDKDFPTFAELTMKDSNSFHATCLDSFPPIFYINDTSKKIIKLCHLINEFYGETIVAYTYDAGPNSVLYYLEENEEKLFAFIYTLFSKVDGWQSKYNSEELSKFTSTFNNQVKGKFQFDLDDTIQENVSRVILTRVGPGPQDTKECLINEETGLPK
;
A
#
# COMPACT_ATOMS: atom_id res chain seq x y z
N MET A 1 -15.30 -24.83 -21.92
CA MET A 1 -15.23 -23.37 -22.15
C MET A 1 -14.53 -22.77 -20.94
N THR A 2 -13.51 -21.95 -21.16
CA THR A 2 -12.78 -21.27 -20.08
C THR A 2 -13.31 -19.86 -19.96
N TYR A 3 -13.71 -19.46 -18.76
CA TYR A 3 -14.10 -18.08 -18.45
C TYR A 3 -12.92 -17.38 -17.80
N VAL A 4 -12.61 -16.16 -18.21
CA VAL A 4 -11.44 -15.42 -17.74
C VAL A 4 -11.81 -13.97 -17.44
N ALA A 5 -11.24 -13.42 -16.37
CA ALA A 5 -11.28 -11.99 -16.09
C ALA A 5 -9.91 -11.51 -15.60
N SER A 6 -9.54 -10.30 -16.02
CA SER A 6 -8.31 -9.63 -15.59
C SER A 6 -8.60 -8.28 -14.96
N THR A 7 -7.78 -7.95 -13.95
CA THR A 7 -7.82 -6.68 -13.22
C THR A 7 -6.41 -6.28 -12.80
N THR A 8 -6.12 -4.98 -12.80
CA THR A 8 -4.96 -4.43 -12.10
C THR A 8 -5.39 -3.80 -10.78
N ALA A 9 -4.56 -3.90 -9.74
CA ALA A 9 -4.81 -3.25 -8.46
C ALA A 9 -3.60 -2.43 -7.99
N PRO A 10 -3.84 -1.29 -7.30
CA PRO A 10 -2.79 -0.40 -6.83
C PRO A 10 -2.19 -0.85 -5.49
N VAL A 11 -0.96 -0.38 -5.24
CA VAL A 11 -0.39 -0.32 -3.90
C VAL A 11 -1.01 0.87 -3.14
N ASN A 12 -1.16 0.75 -1.81
CA ASN A 12 -1.48 1.88 -0.93
C ASN A 12 -0.42 2.01 0.16
N ILE A 13 -0.18 3.24 0.63
CA ILE A 13 0.74 3.53 1.73
C ILE A 13 -0.05 4.18 2.87
N ALA A 14 0.08 3.62 4.07
CA ALA A 14 -0.66 4.11 5.24
C ALA A 14 -0.06 5.41 5.78
N THR A 15 -0.87 6.45 5.92
CA THR A 15 -0.51 7.70 6.64
C THR A 15 -0.92 7.63 8.10
N LEU A 16 -1.98 6.86 8.41
CA LEU A 16 -2.34 6.42 9.75
C LEU A 16 -2.26 4.90 9.82
N LYS A 17 -1.33 4.37 10.64
CA LYS A 17 -0.84 3.00 10.53
C LYS A 17 -1.81 1.98 11.12
N TYR A 18 -2.03 0.92 10.36
CA TYR A 18 -2.55 -0.35 10.86
C TYR A 18 -1.41 -1.17 11.46
N TRP A 19 -1.48 -1.44 12.76
CA TRP A 19 -0.57 -2.33 13.46
C TRP A 19 -1.29 -2.93 14.66
N GLY A 20 -1.46 -4.25 14.65
CA GLY A 20 -2.14 -5.01 15.71
C GLY A 20 -3.51 -5.53 15.28
N LYS A 21 -3.82 -6.75 15.70
CA LYS A 21 -5.11 -7.41 15.45
C LYS A 21 -5.80 -7.70 16.78
N ARG A 22 -7.08 -7.33 16.87
CA ARG A 22 -7.96 -7.80 17.95
C ARG A 22 -8.51 -9.20 17.67
N ASP A 23 -8.58 -9.58 16.39
CA ASP A 23 -8.95 -10.92 15.94
C ASP A 23 -8.06 -11.32 14.76
N ALA A 24 -7.22 -12.34 14.96
CA ALA A 24 -6.30 -12.82 13.94
C ALA A 24 -6.98 -13.65 12.84
N LYS A 25 -8.08 -14.33 13.15
CA LYS A 25 -8.81 -15.21 12.22
C LYS A 25 -9.62 -14.40 11.21
N LEU A 26 -10.25 -13.32 11.67
CA LEU A 26 -11.05 -12.42 10.85
C LEU A 26 -10.25 -11.21 10.31
N ASN A 27 -8.97 -11.09 10.69
CA ASN A 27 -8.12 -9.92 10.45
C ASN A 27 -8.78 -8.61 10.91
N LEU A 28 -9.34 -8.58 12.13
CA LEU A 28 -9.91 -7.36 12.69
C LEU A 28 -8.82 -6.55 13.39
N PRO A 29 -8.68 -5.25 13.08
CA PRO A 29 -7.58 -4.45 13.57
C PRO A 29 -7.86 -3.92 14.99
N THR A 30 -6.83 -3.55 15.72
CA THR A 30 -6.97 -2.85 17.01
C THR A 30 -7.39 -1.39 16.87
N ASN A 31 -7.20 -0.80 15.69
CA ASN A 31 -7.53 0.59 15.39
C ASN A 31 -7.83 0.78 13.90
N SER A 32 -8.58 1.83 13.56
CA SER A 32 -8.78 2.24 12.16
C SER A 32 -7.47 2.75 11.55
N SER A 33 -7.38 2.75 10.22
CA SER A 33 -6.20 3.21 9.48
C SER A 33 -6.61 4.00 8.24
N ILE A 34 -5.70 4.86 7.74
CA ILE A 34 -5.91 5.68 6.54
C ILE A 34 -4.68 5.52 5.64
N SER A 35 -4.88 5.42 4.34
CA SER A 35 -3.84 5.33 3.33
C SER A 35 -4.13 6.18 2.11
N VAL A 36 -3.06 6.51 1.37
CA VAL A 36 -3.16 7.05 0.02
C VAL A 36 -2.88 5.92 -0.98
N THR A 37 -3.78 5.73 -1.93
CA THR A 37 -3.61 4.79 -3.04
C THR A 37 -2.63 5.38 -4.06
N LEU A 38 -1.66 4.60 -4.55
CA LEU A 38 -0.64 5.04 -5.49
C LEU A 38 -1.03 4.73 -6.94
N ALA A 39 -0.50 5.51 -7.89
CA ALA A 39 -0.80 5.36 -9.30
C ALA A 39 -0.31 4.03 -9.88
N GLN A 40 -1.20 3.35 -10.61
CA GLN A 40 -0.93 2.02 -11.20
C GLN A 40 0.00 2.05 -12.41
N GLU A 41 0.19 3.21 -13.03
CA GLU A 41 1.22 3.41 -14.05
C GLU A 41 2.63 3.15 -13.48
N ASP A 42 2.82 3.41 -12.18
CA ASP A 42 4.11 3.24 -11.49
C ASP A 42 4.17 1.91 -10.75
N LEU A 43 3.14 1.60 -9.95
CA LEU A 43 3.10 0.45 -9.05
C LEU A 43 1.75 -0.27 -9.12
N ARG A 44 1.73 -1.45 -9.75
CA ARG A 44 0.53 -2.29 -9.88
C ARG A 44 0.81 -3.77 -9.73
N THR A 45 -0.21 -4.47 -9.27
CA THR A 45 -0.36 -5.92 -9.47
C THR A 45 -1.35 -6.16 -10.59
N LEU A 46 -1.01 -7.00 -11.56
CA LEU A 46 -1.95 -7.55 -12.54
C LEU A 46 -2.32 -8.96 -12.10
N THR A 47 -3.62 -9.28 -12.10
CA THR A 47 -4.12 -10.63 -11.88
C THR A 47 -5.15 -11.00 -12.92
N SER A 48 -4.97 -12.17 -13.52
CA SER A 48 -5.97 -12.87 -14.32
C SER A 48 -6.49 -14.07 -13.54
N ALA A 49 -7.81 -14.22 -13.45
CA ALA A 49 -8.47 -15.37 -12.86
C ALA A 49 -9.29 -16.08 -13.94
N ALA A 50 -9.18 -17.40 -13.98
CA ALA A 50 -9.92 -18.25 -14.90
C ALA A 50 -10.65 -19.38 -14.17
N THR A 51 -11.77 -19.82 -14.73
CA THR A 51 -12.50 -21.00 -14.25
C THR A 51 -13.04 -21.83 -15.41
N SER A 52 -13.11 -23.15 -15.21
CA SER A 52 -13.58 -24.13 -16.19
C SER A 52 -14.02 -25.41 -15.48
N SER A 53 -14.98 -26.12 -16.07
CA SER A 53 -15.40 -27.47 -15.64
C SER A 53 -14.28 -28.51 -15.72
N GLU A 54 -13.26 -28.25 -16.54
CA GLU A 54 -12.13 -29.16 -16.74
C GLU A 54 -11.05 -29.03 -15.66
N PHE A 55 -10.98 -27.90 -14.95
CA PHE A 55 -9.96 -27.68 -13.93
C PHE A 55 -10.22 -28.58 -12.71
N LYS A 56 -9.17 -29.27 -12.23
CA LYS A 56 -9.28 -30.26 -11.15
C LYS A 56 -8.90 -29.70 -9.78
N GLU A 57 -8.11 -28.64 -9.75
CA GLU A 57 -7.63 -28.01 -8.51
C GLU A 57 -7.53 -26.50 -8.65
N ASP A 58 -7.59 -25.80 -7.52
CA ASP A 58 -7.32 -24.37 -7.48
C ASP A 58 -5.81 -24.15 -7.55
N LYS A 59 -5.34 -23.31 -8.48
CA LYS A 59 -3.92 -23.00 -8.68
C LYS A 59 -3.66 -21.51 -8.68
N LEU A 60 -2.50 -21.14 -8.14
CA LEU A 60 -1.99 -19.77 -8.17
C LEU A 60 -0.57 -19.79 -8.75
N TRP A 61 -0.32 -18.92 -9.72
CA TRP A 61 1.02 -18.59 -10.17
C TRP A 61 1.30 -17.12 -9.85
N LEU A 62 2.41 -16.86 -9.17
CA LEU A 62 2.87 -15.51 -8.84
C LEU A 62 4.26 -15.30 -9.47
N ASN A 63 4.37 -14.30 -10.35
CA ASN A 63 5.61 -13.98 -11.08
C ASN A 63 6.26 -15.22 -11.73
N GLY A 64 5.44 -16.04 -12.41
CA GLY A 64 5.88 -17.24 -13.11
C GLY A 64 6.14 -18.48 -12.25
N LYS A 65 5.95 -18.42 -10.92
CA LYS A 65 6.11 -19.57 -10.02
C LYS A 65 4.78 -20.00 -9.43
N GLU A 66 4.53 -21.31 -9.40
CA GLU A 66 3.34 -21.85 -8.71
C GLU A 66 3.48 -21.68 -7.20
N GLU A 67 2.45 -21.11 -6.58
CA GLU A 67 2.39 -20.80 -5.15
C GLU A 67 1.22 -21.53 -4.50
N SER A 68 1.39 -21.89 -3.22
CA SER A 68 0.36 -22.63 -2.51
C SER A 68 -0.84 -21.75 -2.13
N LEU A 69 -2.04 -22.20 -2.49
CA LEU A 69 -3.30 -21.64 -2.01
C LEU A 69 -3.75 -22.22 -0.66
N SER A 70 -2.96 -23.10 -0.03
CA SER A 70 -3.36 -23.87 1.16
C SER A 70 -3.57 -23.05 2.43
N SER A 71 -3.10 -21.80 2.47
CA SER A 71 -3.24 -20.98 3.68
C SER A 71 -4.71 -20.71 4.01
N GLU A 72 -5.07 -20.83 5.29
CA GLU A 72 -6.46 -20.68 5.78
C GLU A 72 -7.08 -19.35 5.33
N ARG A 73 -6.30 -18.26 5.37
CA ARG A 73 -6.74 -16.92 4.93
C ARG A 73 -7.17 -16.90 3.46
N THR A 74 -6.41 -17.57 2.58
CA THR A 74 -6.69 -17.60 1.15
C THR A 74 -7.91 -18.48 0.86
N GLN A 75 -7.98 -19.66 1.48
CA GLN A 75 -9.13 -20.55 1.36
C GLN A 75 -10.42 -19.87 1.81
N ASN A 76 -10.38 -19.14 2.93
CA ASN A 76 -11.53 -18.37 3.42
C ASN A 76 -11.96 -17.27 2.45
N CYS A 77 -11.03 -16.57 1.79
CA CYS A 77 -11.37 -15.59 0.74
C CYS A 77 -12.07 -16.24 -0.46
N LEU A 78 -11.51 -17.35 -0.96
CA LEU A 78 -12.08 -18.07 -2.10
C LEU A 78 -13.48 -18.63 -1.76
N ALA A 79 -13.66 -19.15 -0.55
CA ALA A 79 -14.94 -19.66 -0.08
C ALA A 79 -16.01 -18.55 -0.02
N ASP A 80 -15.68 -17.37 0.51
CA ASP A 80 -16.61 -16.24 0.55
C ASP A 80 -17.03 -15.78 -0.86
N LEU A 81 -16.06 -15.67 -1.80
CA LEU A 81 -16.34 -15.26 -3.18
C LEU A 81 -17.22 -16.29 -3.90
N ARG A 82 -16.94 -17.58 -3.72
CA ARG A 82 -17.77 -18.68 -4.25
C ARG A 82 -19.16 -18.67 -3.65
N ALA A 83 -19.30 -18.38 -2.35
CA ALA A 83 -20.61 -18.29 -1.70
C ALA A 83 -21.45 -17.16 -2.31
N LEU A 84 -20.85 -16.00 -2.59
CA LEU A 84 -21.54 -14.90 -3.28
C LEU A 84 -21.94 -15.29 -4.70
N ARG A 85 -21.05 -15.94 -5.45
CA ARG A 85 -21.37 -16.43 -6.81
C ARG A 85 -22.50 -17.46 -6.79
N ARG A 86 -22.45 -18.41 -5.86
CA ARG A 86 -23.47 -19.43 -5.68
C ARG A 86 -24.86 -18.84 -5.41
N GLN A 87 -24.94 -17.76 -4.64
CA GLN A 87 -26.22 -17.05 -4.42
C GLN A 87 -26.81 -16.46 -5.71
N LEU A 88 -25.99 -16.11 -6.71
CA LEU A 88 -26.48 -15.68 -8.03
C LEU A 88 -27.00 -16.88 -8.83
N GLU A 89 -26.20 -17.96 -8.87
CA GLU A 89 -26.55 -19.21 -9.58
C GLU A 89 -27.81 -19.88 -9.02
N GLU A 90 -28.06 -19.79 -7.71
CA GLU A 90 -29.29 -20.28 -7.08
C GLU A 90 -30.54 -19.45 -7.44
N LYS A 91 -30.36 -18.19 -7.85
CA LYS A 91 -31.47 -17.30 -8.27
C LYS A 91 -31.73 -17.38 -9.78
N ASP A 92 -30.72 -17.72 -10.56
CA ASP A 92 -30.80 -17.84 -12.02
C ASP A 92 -30.07 -19.09 -12.51
N SER A 93 -30.84 -20.13 -12.81
CA SER A 93 -30.33 -21.42 -13.29
C SER A 93 -29.75 -21.37 -14.71
N SER A 94 -29.88 -20.25 -15.43
CA SER A 94 -29.23 -20.06 -16.73
C SER A 94 -27.73 -19.71 -16.60
N LEU A 95 -27.31 -19.27 -15.41
CA LEU A 95 -25.91 -18.93 -15.14
C LEU A 95 -25.02 -20.20 -15.10
N PRO A 96 -23.79 -20.15 -15.64
CA PRO A 96 -22.85 -21.24 -15.50
C PRO A 96 -22.49 -21.45 -14.01
N PRO A 97 -22.35 -22.70 -13.53
CA PRO A 97 -22.08 -23.05 -12.13
C PRO A 97 -20.60 -22.82 -11.74
N MET A 98 -20.09 -21.63 -12.00
CA MET A 98 -18.70 -21.22 -11.77
C MET A 98 -18.29 -21.33 -10.29
N SER A 99 -19.24 -21.22 -9.34
CA SER A 99 -18.93 -21.39 -7.90
C SER A 99 -18.42 -22.79 -7.54
N GLN A 100 -18.78 -23.80 -8.35
CA GLN A 100 -18.40 -25.21 -8.13
C GLN A 100 -17.09 -25.57 -8.84
N TRP A 101 -16.71 -24.79 -9.84
CA TRP A 101 -15.51 -25.02 -10.62
C TRP A 101 -14.26 -24.51 -9.92
N LYS A 102 -13.12 -25.05 -10.35
CA LYS A 102 -11.81 -24.67 -9.83
C LYS A 102 -11.30 -23.41 -10.50
N LEU A 103 -10.39 -22.73 -9.82
CA LEU A 103 -9.81 -21.45 -10.22
C LEU A 103 -8.35 -21.61 -10.59
N HIS A 104 -7.95 -21.12 -11.75
CA HIS A 104 -6.56 -20.88 -12.09
C HIS A 104 -6.31 -19.37 -12.05
N ILE A 105 -5.36 -18.94 -11.21
CA ILE A 105 -5.09 -17.53 -10.95
C ILE A 105 -3.64 -17.25 -11.29
N VAL A 106 -3.38 -16.30 -12.18
CA VAL A 106 -2.03 -15.88 -12.56
C VAL A 106 -1.87 -14.42 -12.20
N SER A 107 -0.82 -14.10 -11.46
CA SER A 107 -0.56 -12.74 -10.98
C SER A 107 0.89 -12.34 -11.17
N GLU A 108 1.11 -11.08 -11.49
CA GLU A 108 2.45 -10.47 -11.56
C GLU A 108 2.45 -9.06 -10.97
N ASN A 109 3.61 -8.61 -10.52
CA ASN A 109 3.83 -7.23 -10.07
C ASN A 109 4.84 -6.55 -10.99
N ASN A 110 4.63 -5.27 -11.33
CA ASN A 110 5.64 -4.48 -12.06
C ASN A 110 6.72 -3.88 -11.14
N PHE A 111 6.69 -4.20 -9.84
CA PHE A 111 7.65 -3.75 -8.84
C PHE A 111 8.31 -4.95 -8.15
N PRO A 112 9.59 -4.84 -7.72
CA PRO A 112 10.30 -5.95 -7.10
C PRO A 112 9.60 -6.39 -5.81
N THR A 113 9.28 -7.67 -5.67
CA THR A 113 8.68 -8.25 -4.45
C THR A 113 9.54 -7.99 -3.21
N ALA A 114 10.87 -7.90 -3.39
CA ALA A 114 11.83 -7.61 -2.32
C ALA A 114 11.86 -6.12 -1.90
N ALA A 115 11.27 -5.21 -2.68
CA ALA A 115 11.32 -3.77 -2.39
C ALA A 115 10.47 -3.35 -1.18
N GLY A 116 9.87 -4.28 -0.42
CA GLY A 116 9.17 -3.97 0.83
C GLY A 116 7.87 -3.15 0.67
N LEU A 117 7.46 -2.83 -0.56
CA LEU A 117 6.28 -2.01 -0.91
C LEU A 117 5.00 -2.84 -0.88
N ALA A 118 4.52 -3.17 0.32
CA ALA A 118 3.20 -3.74 0.61
C ALA A 118 2.66 -4.76 -0.43
N SER A 119 3.53 -5.61 -1.00
CA SER A 119 3.20 -6.46 -2.17
C SER A 119 2.02 -7.40 -1.90
N SER A 120 1.87 -7.87 -0.66
CA SER A 120 0.72 -8.70 -0.27
C SER A 120 -0.61 -7.95 -0.25
N ALA A 121 -0.64 -6.63 -0.06
CA ALA A 121 -1.88 -5.85 -0.05
C ALA A 121 -2.42 -5.70 -1.47
N ALA A 122 -1.59 -5.23 -2.40
CA ALA A 122 -1.95 -5.13 -3.82
C ALA A 122 -2.27 -6.51 -4.42
N GLY A 123 -1.50 -7.54 -4.07
CA GLY A 123 -1.73 -8.93 -4.48
C GLY A 123 -3.11 -9.47 -4.12
N PHE A 124 -3.51 -9.36 -2.84
CA PHE A 124 -4.83 -9.83 -2.42
C PHE A 124 -5.97 -8.96 -2.96
N ALA A 125 -5.75 -7.65 -3.12
CA ALA A 125 -6.74 -6.77 -3.75
C ALA A 125 -6.98 -7.17 -5.21
N ALA A 126 -5.91 -7.37 -6.00
CA ALA A 126 -6.00 -7.80 -7.39
C ALA A 126 -6.67 -9.17 -7.53
N LEU A 127 -6.30 -10.14 -6.67
CA LEU A 127 -6.90 -11.48 -6.65
C LEU A 127 -8.41 -11.40 -6.38
N VAL A 128 -8.82 -10.69 -5.32
CA VAL A 128 -10.23 -10.59 -4.94
C VAL A 128 -11.04 -9.88 -6.02
N MET A 129 -10.50 -8.82 -6.62
CA MET A 129 -11.19 -8.07 -7.67
C MET A 129 -11.28 -8.84 -8.99
N ALA A 130 -10.23 -9.55 -9.39
CA ALA A 130 -10.24 -10.38 -10.60
C ALA A 130 -11.28 -11.51 -10.48
N ILE A 131 -11.38 -12.16 -9.30
CA ILE A 131 -12.39 -13.19 -9.06
C ILE A 131 -13.79 -12.59 -8.93
N ALA A 132 -13.96 -11.46 -8.24
CA ALA A 132 -15.25 -10.79 -8.15
C ALA A 132 -15.78 -10.39 -9.54
N LYS A 133 -14.89 -9.94 -10.43
CA LYS A 133 -15.19 -9.66 -11.82
C LYS A 133 -15.52 -10.93 -12.61
N LEU A 134 -14.71 -11.99 -12.48
CA LEU A 134 -14.97 -13.29 -13.12
C LEU A 134 -16.35 -13.84 -12.76
N TYR A 135 -16.76 -13.66 -11.52
CA TYR A 135 -18.04 -14.11 -10.99
C TYR A 135 -19.20 -13.13 -11.17
N GLU A 136 -18.95 -11.95 -11.75
CA GLU A 136 -19.93 -10.88 -11.97
C GLU A 136 -20.67 -10.50 -10.67
N LEU A 137 -19.92 -10.40 -9.58
CA LEU A 137 -20.45 -10.13 -8.25
C LEU A 137 -21.04 -8.71 -8.17
N PRO A 138 -22.31 -8.53 -7.75
CA PRO A 138 -22.97 -7.22 -7.69
C PRO A 138 -22.63 -6.40 -6.44
N GLN A 139 -21.83 -6.96 -5.52
CA GLN A 139 -21.51 -6.31 -4.25
C GLN A 139 -20.65 -5.06 -4.47
N SER A 140 -20.86 -4.06 -3.60
CA SER A 140 -20.06 -2.84 -3.60
C SER A 140 -18.58 -3.13 -3.30
N ALA A 141 -17.67 -2.26 -3.74
CA ALA A 141 -16.25 -2.35 -3.38
C ALA A 141 -16.04 -2.39 -1.85
N SER A 142 -16.87 -1.68 -1.08
CA SER A 142 -16.82 -1.70 0.38
C SER A 142 -17.20 -3.08 0.94
N ASP A 143 -18.19 -3.76 0.36
CA ASP A 143 -18.56 -5.10 0.77
C ASP A 143 -17.52 -6.15 0.38
N ILE A 144 -16.99 -6.07 -0.84
CA ILE A 144 -15.89 -6.93 -1.30
C ILE A 144 -14.62 -6.70 -0.46
N SER A 145 -14.41 -5.49 0.07
CA SER A 145 -13.26 -5.19 0.93
C SER A 145 -13.21 -6.02 2.21
N LYS A 146 -14.36 -6.50 2.72
CA LYS A 146 -14.42 -7.42 3.88
C LYS A 146 -13.75 -8.76 3.56
N ILE A 147 -13.88 -9.22 2.32
CA ILE A 147 -13.22 -10.45 1.84
C ILE A 147 -11.72 -10.21 1.69
N ALA A 148 -11.33 -9.10 1.05
CA ALA A 148 -9.92 -8.73 0.91
C ALA A 148 -9.22 -8.59 2.28
N ARG A 149 -9.89 -8.01 3.27
CA ARG A 149 -9.44 -7.91 4.66
C ARG A 149 -9.09 -9.28 5.26
N LYS A 150 -9.95 -10.29 5.08
CA LYS A 150 -9.72 -11.66 5.59
C LYS A 150 -8.46 -12.31 4.98
N GLY A 151 -8.11 -11.97 3.75
CA GLY A 151 -6.91 -12.49 3.09
C GLY A 151 -5.63 -11.77 3.54
N SER A 152 -5.67 -10.44 3.50
CA SER A 152 -4.58 -9.58 3.96
C SER A 152 -5.19 -8.26 4.43
N GLY A 153 -5.15 -7.98 5.73
CA GLY A 153 -5.88 -6.86 6.35
C GLY A 153 -5.86 -5.56 5.54
N SER A 154 -4.66 -5.04 5.24
CA SER A 154 -4.50 -3.79 4.48
C SER A 154 -4.88 -3.85 2.99
N ALA A 155 -5.11 -5.03 2.42
CA ALA A 155 -5.59 -5.18 1.05
C ALA A 155 -6.97 -4.55 0.86
N CYS A 156 -7.80 -4.49 1.92
CA CYS A 156 -9.12 -3.87 1.83
C CYS A 156 -9.06 -2.41 1.33
N ARG A 157 -8.01 -1.66 1.71
CA ARG A 157 -7.84 -0.26 1.29
C ARG A 157 -7.44 -0.11 -0.18
N SER A 158 -6.83 -1.14 -0.78
CA SER A 158 -6.47 -1.13 -2.21
C SER A 158 -7.66 -1.38 -3.14
N LEU A 159 -8.89 -1.52 -2.62
CA LEU A 159 -10.11 -1.61 -3.43
C LEU A 159 -10.66 -0.23 -3.86
N PHE A 160 -10.06 0.85 -3.38
CA PHE A 160 -10.47 2.22 -3.68
C PHE A 160 -9.26 3.06 -4.15
N GLY A 161 -9.55 4.10 -4.93
CA GLY A 161 -8.58 5.13 -5.29
C GLY A 161 -8.48 6.24 -4.25
N GLY A 162 -7.62 7.22 -4.52
CA GLY A 162 -7.55 8.43 -3.70
C GLY A 162 -7.10 8.14 -2.26
N TYR A 163 -7.94 8.50 -1.32
CA TYR A 163 -7.68 8.46 0.12
C TYR A 163 -8.67 7.51 0.77
N VAL A 164 -8.16 6.48 1.44
CA VAL A 164 -8.96 5.33 1.84
C VAL A 164 -8.78 5.05 3.32
N ALA A 165 -9.90 4.95 4.04
CA ALA A 165 -9.92 4.50 5.41
C ALA A 165 -10.26 3.00 5.46
N TRP A 166 -9.63 2.30 6.40
CA TRP A 166 -10.15 1.03 6.90
C TRP A 166 -10.72 1.28 8.29
N GLU A 167 -12.04 1.20 8.40
CA GLU A 167 -12.76 1.31 9.66
C GLU A 167 -12.60 0.01 10.45
N MET A 168 -12.19 0.13 11.72
CA MET A 168 -11.93 -1.05 12.53
C MET A 168 -13.18 -1.88 12.80
N GLY A 169 -14.37 -1.27 12.76
CA GLY A 169 -15.63 -1.90 13.15
C GLY A 169 -15.69 -2.23 14.64
N GLU A 170 -16.90 -2.43 15.15
CA GLU A 170 -17.20 -2.75 16.54
C GLU A 170 -17.77 -4.16 16.69
N LYS A 171 -18.38 -4.70 15.63
CA LYS A 171 -18.99 -6.03 15.67
C LYS A 171 -17.95 -7.14 15.70
N ALA A 172 -18.21 -8.15 16.52
CA ALA A 172 -17.34 -9.32 16.68
C ALA A 172 -17.27 -10.18 15.40
N ASP A 173 -18.32 -10.18 14.58
CA ASP A 173 -18.33 -10.88 13.28
C ASP A 173 -17.55 -10.15 12.18
N GLY A 174 -17.12 -8.90 12.44
CA GLY A 174 -16.40 -8.07 11.50
C GLY A 174 -17.23 -7.58 10.33
N SER A 175 -18.55 -7.64 10.38
CA SER A 175 -19.44 -7.22 9.28
C SER A 175 -19.36 -5.72 8.97
N ASP A 176 -18.88 -4.92 9.92
CA ASP A 176 -18.68 -3.47 9.84
C ASP A 176 -17.20 -3.05 9.73
N SER A 177 -16.24 -4.00 9.78
CA SER A 177 -14.83 -3.68 9.55
C SER A 177 -14.50 -3.75 8.06
N LYS A 178 -14.50 -2.61 7.39
CA LYS A 178 -14.38 -2.52 5.93
C LYS A 178 -13.63 -1.27 5.49
N ALA A 179 -13.22 -1.25 4.23
CA ALA A 179 -12.67 -0.06 3.61
C ALA A 179 -13.79 0.88 3.13
N VAL A 180 -13.55 2.17 3.28
CA VAL A 180 -14.39 3.27 2.82
C VAL A 180 -13.52 4.35 2.19
N GLU A 181 -14.03 4.99 1.15
CA GLU A 181 -13.37 6.14 0.56
C GLU A 181 -13.53 7.36 1.49
N VAL A 182 -12.41 7.99 1.83
CA VAL A 182 -12.41 9.28 2.54
C VAL A 182 -12.58 10.42 1.53
N ALA A 183 -11.81 10.35 0.44
CA ALA A 183 -11.94 11.25 -0.69
C ALA A 183 -11.42 10.58 -1.97
N PRO A 184 -12.05 10.82 -3.12
CA PRO A 184 -11.63 10.26 -4.39
C PRO A 184 -10.31 10.90 -4.88
N LEU A 185 -9.71 10.31 -5.92
CA LEU A 185 -8.49 10.83 -6.56
C LEU A 185 -8.63 12.30 -6.96
N GLU A 186 -9.78 12.65 -7.57
CA GLU A 186 -10.08 13.96 -8.12
C GLU A 186 -10.21 15.04 -7.04
N HIS A 187 -10.45 14.64 -5.79
CA HIS A 187 -10.54 15.58 -4.68
C HIS A 187 -9.21 16.28 -4.45
N TRP A 188 -8.11 15.54 -4.38
CA TRP A 188 -6.79 16.12 -4.10
C TRP A 188 -5.71 15.47 -4.98
N PRO A 189 -5.71 15.77 -6.29
CA PRO A 189 -4.89 15.08 -7.30
C PRO A 189 -3.42 15.47 -7.29
N ASN A 190 -3.09 16.65 -6.74
CA ASN A 190 -1.71 17.18 -6.69
C ASN A 190 -0.80 16.45 -5.68
N MET A 191 -1.32 15.48 -4.92
CA MET A 191 -0.53 14.71 -3.95
C MET A 191 0.43 13.76 -4.68
N LYS A 192 1.72 13.98 -4.50
CA LYS A 192 2.80 13.14 -5.04
C LYS A 192 3.50 12.35 -3.95
N ALA A 193 4.18 11.27 -4.34
CA ALA A 193 4.99 10.46 -3.45
C ALA A 193 6.34 10.09 -4.10
N ALA A 194 7.41 10.20 -3.33
CA ALA A 194 8.73 9.68 -3.69
C ALA A 194 9.13 8.59 -2.69
N VAL A 195 9.37 7.38 -3.20
CA VAL A 195 9.84 6.26 -2.39
C VAL A 195 11.34 6.15 -2.54
N LEU A 196 12.06 6.24 -1.42
CA LEU A 196 13.48 5.94 -1.34
C LEU A 196 13.64 4.51 -0.82
N VAL A 197 14.05 3.60 -1.70
CA VAL A 197 14.23 2.18 -1.38
C VAL A 197 15.58 2.01 -0.67
N VAL A 198 15.52 1.95 0.66
CA VAL A 198 16.70 1.80 1.53
C VAL A 198 17.01 0.31 1.65
N SER A 199 18.26 -0.09 1.40
CA SER A 199 18.83 -1.47 1.40
C SER A 199 17.84 -2.64 1.54
N ALA A 200 17.83 -3.54 0.56
CA ALA A 200 16.91 -4.68 0.46
C ALA A 200 17.26 -5.88 1.36
N ASP A 201 17.90 -5.63 2.50
CA ASP A 201 18.17 -6.69 3.48
C ASP A 201 16.84 -7.30 3.94
N LYS A 202 16.81 -8.62 4.02
CA LYS A 202 15.58 -9.36 4.34
C LYS A 202 15.04 -8.85 5.68
N LYS A 203 13.74 -8.49 5.72
CA LYS A 203 13.09 -8.09 6.97
C LYS A 203 13.33 -9.14 8.06
N ASP A 204 13.92 -8.72 9.17
CA ASP A 204 14.17 -9.60 10.31
C ASP A 204 12.84 -10.11 10.91
N THR A 205 11.85 -9.22 11.05
CA THR A 205 10.54 -9.56 11.62
C THR A 205 9.41 -9.30 10.63
N PRO A 206 8.69 -10.35 10.16
CA PRO A 206 7.49 -10.19 9.35
C PRO A 206 6.40 -9.40 10.06
N SER A 207 5.62 -8.61 9.33
CA SER A 207 4.59 -7.74 9.91
C SER A 207 3.55 -8.49 10.74
N THR A 208 3.13 -9.69 10.33
CA THR A 208 2.13 -10.48 11.06
C THR A 208 2.60 -10.90 12.45
N SER A 209 3.83 -11.40 12.57
CA SER A 209 4.39 -11.79 13.88
C SER A 209 4.75 -10.57 14.70
N GLY A 210 5.35 -9.54 14.08
CA GLY A 210 5.73 -8.30 14.75
C GLY A 210 4.53 -7.58 15.38
N MET A 211 3.42 -7.46 14.66
CA MET A 211 2.26 -6.75 15.19
C MET A 211 1.59 -7.45 16.35
N GLN A 212 1.59 -8.79 16.36
CA GLN A 212 1.04 -9.54 17.49
C GLN A 212 1.98 -9.49 18.69
N LEU A 213 3.30 -9.47 18.46
CA LEU A 213 4.28 -9.24 19.52
C LEU A 213 4.04 -7.89 20.20
N THR A 214 3.85 -6.82 19.43
CA THR A 214 3.52 -5.49 19.97
C THR A 214 2.23 -5.52 20.78
N VAL A 215 1.15 -6.12 20.25
CA VAL A 215 -0.13 -6.26 20.97
C VAL A 215 0.05 -6.94 22.33
N ASN A 216 0.94 -7.94 22.39
CA ASN A 216 1.12 -8.76 23.58
C ASN A 216 2.12 -8.18 24.60
N THR A 217 3.02 -7.27 24.19
CA THR A 217 4.19 -6.91 25.00
C THR A 217 4.48 -5.42 25.14
N SER A 218 3.93 -4.55 24.29
CA SER A 218 4.18 -3.10 24.37
C SER A 218 3.20 -2.42 25.30
N ASP A 219 3.71 -1.79 26.35
CA ASP A 219 2.94 -1.00 27.30
C ASP A 219 2.39 0.29 26.65
N LEU A 220 3.17 0.91 25.76
CA LEU A 220 2.79 2.14 25.05
C LEU A 220 1.68 1.89 24.01
N PHE A 221 1.55 0.65 23.51
CA PHE A 221 0.60 0.33 22.45
C PHE A 221 -0.86 0.53 22.89
N LYS A 222 -1.17 0.32 24.19
CA LYS A 222 -2.52 0.57 24.73
C LYS A 222 -2.94 2.03 24.59
N GLU A 223 -2.04 2.96 24.90
CA GLU A 223 -2.29 4.41 24.75
C GLU A 223 -2.47 4.77 23.26
N ARG A 224 -1.64 4.18 22.40
CA ARG A 224 -1.73 4.38 20.95
C ARG A 224 -3.13 4.04 20.42
N ILE A 225 -3.64 2.84 20.72
CA ILE A 225 -4.92 2.37 20.15
C ILE A 225 -6.15 3.00 20.82
N THR A 226 -6.06 3.37 22.10
CA THR A 226 -7.20 3.89 22.86
C THR A 226 -7.40 5.39 22.65
N ASN A 227 -6.30 6.17 22.62
CA ASN A 227 -6.38 7.63 22.72
C ASN A 227 -5.73 8.35 21.54
N VAL A 228 -4.61 7.84 21.01
CA VAL A 228 -3.86 8.53 19.95
C VAL A 228 -4.52 8.34 18.59
N VAL A 229 -4.73 7.09 18.17
CA VAL A 229 -5.23 6.79 16.82
C VAL A 229 -6.65 7.30 16.58
N PRO A 230 -7.63 7.14 17.50
CA PRO A 230 -8.98 7.66 17.26
C PRO A 230 -9.00 9.18 17.00
N LYS A 231 -8.21 9.96 17.76
CA LYS A 231 -8.09 11.41 17.54
C LYS A 231 -7.42 11.74 16.21
N ARG A 232 -6.34 11.04 15.87
CA ARG A 232 -5.63 11.23 14.59
C ARG A 232 -6.45 10.80 13.39
N PHE A 233 -7.31 9.78 13.52
CA PHE A 233 -8.19 9.31 12.47
C PHE A 233 -9.14 10.44 12.02
N GLU A 234 -9.83 11.08 12.96
CA GLU A 234 -10.71 12.19 12.65
C GLU A 234 -9.95 13.42 12.12
N ALA A 235 -8.82 13.77 12.73
CA ALA A 235 -7.99 14.90 12.27
C ALA A 235 -7.43 14.67 10.86
N MET A 236 -7.00 13.45 10.53
CA MET A 236 -6.45 13.10 9.21
C MET A 236 -7.55 13.13 8.14
N LYS A 237 -8.74 12.59 8.42
CA LYS A 237 -9.88 12.72 7.48
C LYS A 237 -10.18 14.18 7.19
N LYS A 238 -10.24 15.01 8.24
CA LYS A 238 -10.49 16.45 8.09
C LYS A 238 -9.41 17.11 7.24
N ALA A 239 -8.13 16.83 7.51
CA ALA A 239 -7.02 17.38 6.73
C ALA A 239 -7.10 16.99 5.25
N ILE A 240 -7.49 15.76 4.93
CA ILE A 240 -7.71 15.29 3.56
C ILE A 240 -8.87 16.04 2.90
N LEU A 241 -10.01 16.16 3.58
CA LEU A 241 -11.20 16.83 3.06
C LEU A 241 -10.94 18.33 2.81
N ASP A 242 -10.16 18.97 3.68
CA ASP A 242 -9.83 20.39 3.59
C ASP A 242 -8.60 20.69 2.72
N LYS A 243 -7.91 19.63 2.21
CA LYS A 243 -6.63 19.73 1.49
C LYS A 243 -5.55 20.47 2.28
N ASP A 244 -5.56 20.30 3.60
CA ASP A 244 -4.62 20.88 4.55
C ASP A 244 -3.34 20.03 4.61
N PHE A 245 -2.40 20.34 3.71
CA PHE A 245 -1.13 19.62 3.65
C PHE A 245 -0.30 19.73 4.93
N PRO A 246 -0.13 20.90 5.57
CA PRO A 246 0.59 20.99 6.85
C PRO A 246 0.05 20.02 7.92
N THR A 247 -1.26 19.98 8.15
CA THR A 247 -1.87 19.07 9.12
C THR A 247 -1.73 17.60 8.68
N PHE A 248 -1.98 17.29 7.41
CA PHE A 248 -1.78 15.95 6.85
C PHE A 248 -0.34 15.45 7.05
N ALA A 249 0.64 16.31 6.77
CA ALA A 249 2.06 16.02 6.85
C ALA A 249 2.50 15.76 8.30
N GLU A 250 2.11 16.65 9.21
CA GLU A 250 2.41 16.53 10.63
C GLU A 250 1.85 15.21 11.21
N LEU A 251 0.58 14.92 10.93
CA LEU A 251 -0.08 13.69 11.40
C LEU A 251 0.59 12.44 10.81
N THR A 252 0.94 12.46 9.52
CA THR A 252 1.62 11.35 8.83
C THR A 252 2.98 11.05 9.47
N MET A 253 3.80 12.07 9.70
CA MET A 253 5.12 11.92 10.32
C MET A 253 4.99 11.46 11.79
N LYS A 254 4.08 12.07 12.56
CA LYS A 254 3.82 11.70 13.96
C LYS A 254 3.28 10.28 14.09
N ASP A 255 2.48 9.79 13.15
CA ASP A 255 1.96 8.43 13.20
C ASP A 255 2.94 7.38 12.74
N SER A 256 3.77 7.69 11.74
CA SER A 256 4.94 6.88 11.42
C SER A 256 5.84 6.69 12.65
N ASN A 257 6.20 7.78 13.32
CA ASN A 257 7.05 7.73 14.52
C ASN A 257 6.37 6.95 15.66
N SER A 258 5.08 7.17 15.90
CA SER A 258 4.34 6.48 16.97
C SER A 258 4.22 4.98 16.72
N PHE A 259 4.04 4.55 15.47
CA PHE A 259 4.09 3.14 15.10
C PHE A 259 5.45 2.52 15.43
N HIS A 260 6.54 3.12 14.95
CA HIS A 260 7.90 2.60 15.22
C HIS A 260 8.28 2.67 16.70
N ALA A 261 7.74 3.62 17.47
CA ALA A 261 7.89 3.66 18.92
C ALA A 261 7.26 2.43 19.61
N THR A 262 6.07 2.00 19.18
CA THR A 262 5.44 0.78 19.72
C THR A 262 6.16 -0.51 19.29
N CYS A 263 6.81 -0.50 18.12
CA CYS A 263 7.72 -1.58 17.71
C CYS A 263 8.95 -1.65 18.63
N LEU A 264 9.55 -0.51 18.95
CA LEU A 264 10.69 -0.41 19.88
C LEU A 264 10.32 -0.83 21.30
N ASP A 265 9.10 -0.52 21.74
CA ASP A 265 8.56 -0.86 23.06
C ASP A 265 8.09 -2.32 23.17
N SER A 266 8.11 -3.09 22.08
CA SER A 266 7.82 -4.53 22.11
C SER A 266 8.98 -5.31 22.76
N PHE A 267 8.72 -6.54 23.24
CA PHE A 267 9.77 -7.39 23.81
C PHE A 267 9.81 -8.80 23.21
N PRO A 268 10.88 -9.19 22.48
CA PRO A 268 12.04 -8.38 22.10
C PRO A 268 11.69 -7.16 21.22
N PRO A 269 12.53 -6.10 21.23
CA PRO A 269 12.27 -4.89 20.44
C PRO A 269 12.33 -5.17 18.93
N ILE A 270 11.47 -4.50 18.19
CA ILE A 270 11.40 -4.60 16.73
C ILE A 270 12.00 -3.35 16.12
N PHE A 271 13.04 -3.51 15.29
CA PHE A 271 13.68 -2.44 14.55
C PHE A 271 13.37 -2.57 13.05
N TYR A 272 12.64 -1.61 12.51
CA TYR A 272 12.37 -1.52 11.07
C TYR A 272 13.13 -0.39 10.38
N ILE A 273 13.22 0.76 11.04
CA ILE A 273 14.00 1.91 10.54
C ILE A 273 15.47 1.75 10.92
N ASN A 274 16.36 2.07 9.99
CA ASN A 274 17.81 2.03 10.20
C ASN A 274 18.40 3.45 10.21
N ASP A 275 19.73 3.57 10.24
CA ASP A 275 20.37 4.88 10.31
C ASP A 275 20.15 5.71 9.04
N THR A 276 20.05 5.09 7.86
CA THR A 276 19.67 5.77 6.62
C THR A 276 18.24 6.34 6.73
N SER A 277 17.29 5.57 7.27
CA SER A 277 15.93 6.07 7.54
C SER A 277 15.97 7.30 8.47
N LYS A 278 16.75 7.26 9.56
CA LYS A 278 16.89 8.39 10.49
C LYS A 278 17.51 9.64 9.84
N LYS A 279 18.50 9.46 8.96
CA LYS A 279 19.11 10.56 8.20
C LYS A 279 18.09 11.20 7.25
N ILE A 280 17.25 10.41 6.57
CA ILE A 280 16.16 10.93 5.72
C ILE A 280 15.11 11.69 6.55
N ILE A 281 14.75 11.19 7.74
CA ILE A 281 13.86 11.92 8.68
C ILE A 281 14.44 13.29 9.01
N LYS A 282 15.72 13.35 9.40
CA LYS A 282 16.40 14.62 9.70
C LYS A 282 16.38 15.56 8.50
N LEU A 283 16.68 15.05 7.32
CA LEU A 283 16.66 15.82 6.08
C LEU A 283 15.27 16.45 5.81
N CYS A 284 14.19 15.70 5.98
CA CYS A 284 12.84 16.24 5.76
C CYS A 284 12.52 17.40 6.70
N HIS A 285 12.90 17.30 7.98
CA HIS A 285 12.74 18.40 8.94
C HIS A 285 13.57 19.62 8.56
N LEU A 286 14.83 19.43 8.15
CA LEU A 286 15.70 20.52 7.69
C LEU A 286 15.15 21.22 6.44
N ILE A 287 14.55 20.47 5.50
CA ILE A 287 13.92 21.03 4.31
C ILE A 287 12.72 21.90 4.70
N ASN A 288 11.83 21.38 5.55
CA ASN A 288 10.67 22.14 6.02
C ASN A 288 11.08 23.39 6.81
N GLU A 289 12.11 23.28 7.65
CA GLU A 289 12.68 24.42 8.40
C GLU A 289 13.27 25.47 7.46
N PHE A 290 14.04 25.04 6.45
CA PHE A 290 14.67 25.94 5.48
C PHE A 290 13.65 26.80 4.72
N TYR A 291 12.52 26.21 4.32
CA TYR A 291 11.46 26.95 3.62
C TYR A 291 10.52 27.70 4.57
N GLY A 292 10.55 27.42 5.87
CA GLY A 292 9.61 27.99 6.84
C GLY A 292 8.16 27.52 6.65
N GLU A 293 7.96 26.44 5.89
CA GLU A 293 6.67 25.83 5.58
C GLU A 293 6.82 24.30 5.46
N THR A 294 5.76 23.55 5.76
CA THR A 294 5.78 22.09 5.63
C THR A 294 5.49 21.69 4.19
N ILE A 295 6.52 21.34 3.43
CA ILE A 295 6.42 20.95 2.02
C ILE A 295 6.61 19.46 1.77
N VAL A 296 7.14 18.73 2.77
CA VAL A 296 7.37 17.29 2.70
C VAL A 296 6.99 16.59 4.00
N ALA A 297 6.39 15.40 3.87
CA ALA A 297 6.08 14.50 4.97
C ALA A 297 6.72 13.13 4.72
N TYR A 298 7.40 12.56 5.70
CA TYR A 298 7.89 11.19 5.61
C TYR A 298 6.94 10.19 6.28
N THR A 299 6.96 8.95 5.80
CA THR A 299 6.35 7.83 6.49
C THR A 299 7.08 6.52 6.19
N TYR A 300 7.11 5.63 7.17
CA TYR A 300 7.79 4.34 7.11
C TYR A 300 6.81 3.23 7.51
N ASP A 301 6.74 2.16 6.71
CA ASP A 301 6.02 0.94 7.05
C ASP A 301 6.96 -0.02 7.81
N ALA A 302 6.66 -1.33 7.79
CA ALA A 302 7.47 -2.37 8.42
C ALA A 302 8.77 -2.64 7.65
N GLY A 303 9.64 -1.65 7.52
CA GLY A 303 10.96 -1.72 6.89
C GLY A 303 11.62 -0.33 6.78
N PRO A 304 12.85 -0.25 6.24
CA PRO A 304 13.63 0.98 6.26
C PRO A 304 13.29 1.97 5.14
N ASN A 305 12.49 1.55 4.15
CA ASN A 305 12.10 2.38 3.02
C ASN A 305 11.32 3.62 3.44
N SER A 306 11.73 4.76 2.90
CA SER A 306 11.07 6.04 3.15
C SER A 306 10.06 6.32 2.04
N VAL A 307 8.85 6.71 2.43
CA VAL A 307 7.89 7.33 1.50
C VAL A 307 7.76 8.79 1.87
N LEU A 308 8.03 9.67 0.90
CA LEU A 308 7.95 11.12 1.04
C LEU A 308 6.71 11.62 0.30
N TYR A 309 5.72 12.12 1.02
CA TYR A 309 4.59 12.84 0.43
C TYR A 309 4.92 14.33 0.29
N TYR A 310 4.48 14.90 -0.83
CA TYR A 310 4.61 16.33 -1.15
C TYR A 310 3.52 16.72 -2.14
N LEU A 311 3.26 18.02 -2.28
CA LEU A 311 2.38 18.52 -3.33
C LEU A 311 3.20 18.86 -4.57
N GLU A 312 2.61 18.65 -5.75
CA GLU A 312 3.21 18.91 -7.06
C GLU A 312 3.85 20.30 -7.17
N GLU A 313 3.21 21.34 -6.65
CA GLU A 313 3.73 22.72 -6.65
C GLU A 313 5.03 22.90 -5.86
N ASN A 314 5.35 21.99 -4.94
CA ASN A 314 6.57 22.01 -4.14
C ASN A 314 7.63 21.01 -4.64
N GLU A 315 7.40 20.36 -5.77
CA GLU A 315 8.29 19.34 -6.33
C GLU A 315 9.71 19.88 -6.59
N GLU A 316 9.83 21.04 -7.25
CA GLU A 316 11.13 21.63 -7.54
C GLU A 316 11.88 22.01 -6.25
N LYS A 317 11.17 22.56 -5.25
CA LYS A 317 11.73 22.89 -3.93
C LYS A 317 12.28 21.64 -3.24
N LEU A 318 11.49 20.56 -3.22
CA LEU A 318 11.89 19.31 -2.59
C LEU A 318 13.06 18.65 -3.34
N PHE A 319 12.95 18.54 -4.66
CA PHE A 319 13.93 17.82 -5.48
C PHE A 319 15.24 18.58 -5.66
N ALA A 320 15.29 19.90 -5.41
CA ALA A 320 16.56 20.60 -5.22
C ALA A 320 17.44 19.90 -4.15
N PHE A 321 16.85 19.38 -3.07
CA PHE A 321 17.59 18.61 -2.07
C PHE A 321 17.69 17.13 -2.44
N ILE A 322 16.56 16.48 -2.70
CA ILE A 322 16.51 15.02 -2.87
C ILE A 322 17.30 14.59 -4.11
N TYR A 323 17.12 15.25 -5.26
CA TYR A 323 17.90 14.89 -6.45
C TYR A 323 19.39 15.15 -6.25
N THR A 324 19.77 16.27 -5.61
CA THR A 324 21.18 16.58 -5.33
C THR A 324 21.86 15.47 -4.53
N LEU A 325 21.19 14.98 -3.48
CA LEU A 325 21.71 13.91 -2.62
C LEU A 325 21.68 12.52 -3.27
N PHE A 326 20.68 12.23 -4.09
CA PHE A 326 20.42 10.89 -4.64
C PHE A 326 20.56 10.83 -6.17
N SER A 327 21.34 11.72 -6.77
CA SER A 327 21.47 11.87 -8.23
C SER A 327 22.02 10.62 -8.93
N LYS A 328 22.80 9.79 -8.21
CA LYS A 328 23.37 8.53 -8.71
C LYS A 328 22.46 7.32 -8.50
N VAL A 329 21.35 7.48 -7.80
CA VAL A 329 20.39 6.41 -7.53
C VAL A 329 19.47 6.23 -8.75
N ASP A 330 19.27 4.99 -9.18
CA ASP A 330 18.39 4.70 -10.32
C ASP A 330 16.93 5.09 -10.06
N GLY A 331 16.24 5.52 -11.11
CA GLY A 331 14.77 5.70 -11.12
C GLY A 331 14.29 7.10 -11.50
N TRP A 332 15.15 8.12 -11.45
CA TRP A 332 14.80 9.49 -11.85
C TRP A 332 14.37 9.61 -13.30
N GLN A 333 15.02 8.87 -14.18
CA GLN A 333 14.78 8.86 -15.63
C GLN A 333 13.41 8.29 -16.02
N SER A 334 12.68 7.71 -15.06
CA SER A 334 11.30 7.25 -15.28
C SER A 334 10.30 8.40 -15.43
N LYS A 335 10.61 9.59 -14.89
CA LYS A 335 9.74 10.76 -14.92
C LYS A 335 10.40 12.02 -15.48
N TYR A 336 11.73 12.10 -15.47
CA TYR A 336 12.46 13.30 -15.87
C TYR A 336 13.53 13.02 -16.91
N ASN A 337 13.71 13.95 -17.84
CA ASN A 337 14.86 13.99 -18.73
C ASN A 337 16.05 14.73 -18.09
N SER A 338 17.23 14.65 -18.74
CA SER A 338 18.46 15.26 -18.22
C SER A 338 18.39 16.77 -18.02
N GLU A 339 17.61 17.50 -18.83
CA GLU A 339 17.44 18.95 -18.70
C GLU A 339 16.64 19.27 -17.42
N GLU A 340 15.52 18.57 -17.19
CA GLU A 340 14.69 18.73 -16.00
C GLU A 340 15.47 18.41 -14.72
N LEU A 341 16.24 17.32 -14.73
CA LEU A 341 17.09 16.95 -13.60
C LEU A 341 18.18 18.00 -13.32
N SER A 342 18.75 18.60 -14.37
CA SER A 342 19.74 19.67 -14.19
C SER A 342 19.17 20.90 -13.49
N LYS A 343 17.87 21.20 -13.69
CA LYS A 343 17.18 22.32 -13.04
C LYS A 343 17.17 22.15 -11.53
N PHE A 344 16.91 20.95 -11.01
CA PHE A 344 16.94 20.70 -9.56
C PHE A 344 18.31 21.02 -8.95
N THR A 345 19.40 20.55 -9.58
CA THR A 345 20.77 20.84 -9.14
C THR A 345 21.11 22.33 -9.26
N SER A 346 20.65 23.00 -10.31
CA SER A 346 20.81 24.45 -10.46
C SER A 346 20.04 25.23 -9.37
N THR A 347 18.80 24.85 -9.07
CA THR A 347 18.00 25.44 -8.00
C THR A 347 18.69 25.26 -6.65
N PHE A 348 19.24 24.08 -6.37
CA PHE A 348 20.03 23.86 -5.16
C PHE A 348 21.25 24.78 -5.08
N ASN A 349 22.09 24.81 -6.11
CA ASN A 349 23.32 25.60 -6.10
C ASN A 349 23.06 27.12 -6.00
N ASN A 350 22.02 27.61 -6.69
CA ASN A 350 21.76 29.04 -6.79
C ASN A 350 20.92 29.58 -5.62
N GLN A 351 19.98 28.80 -5.10
CA GLN A 351 18.99 29.28 -4.15
C GLN A 351 19.15 28.69 -2.73
N VAL A 352 19.75 27.51 -2.62
CA VAL A 352 19.80 26.75 -1.37
C VAL A 352 21.20 26.74 -0.75
N LYS A 353 22.23 26.35 -1.51
CA LYS A 353 23.57 26.02 -1.00
C LYS A 353 24.21 27.12 -0.13
N GLY A 354 24.02 28.39 -0.48
CA GLY A 354 24.58 29.51 0.29
C GLY A 354 23.80 29.88 1.57
N LYS A 355 22.58 29.36 1.73
CA LYS A 355 21.68 29.65 2.85
C LYS A 355 21.46 28.44 3.77
N PHE A 356 21.68 27.24 3.25
CA PHE A 356 21.50 26.00 3.98
C PHE A 356 22.73 25.73 4.87
N GLN A 357 22.54 25.83 6.18
CA GLN A 357 23.64 25.80 7.17
C GLN A 357 24.04 24.38 7.62
N PHE A 358 23.44 23.34 7.03
CA PHE A 358 23.67 21.95 7.44
C PHE A 358 24.47 21.21 6.37
N ASP A 359 25.47 20.46 6.81
CA ASP A 359 26.24 19.59 5.93
C ASP A 359 25.34 18.47 5.40
N LEU A 360 25.29 18.38 4.07
CA LEU A 360 24.66 17.28 3.37
C LEU A 360 25.57 16.05 3.45
N ASP A 361 25.01 14.93 3.88
CA ASP A 361 25.72 13.65 3.92
C ASP A 361 25.67 13.00 2.53
N ASP A 362 26.68 13.26 1.71
CA ASP A 362 26.78 12.72 0.34
C ASP A 362 26.91 11.19 0.29
N THR A 363 27.18 10.53 1.43
CA THR A 363 27.25 9.06 1.53
C THR A 363 25.87 8.42 1.74
N ILE A 364 24.83 9.20 2.04
CA ILE A 364 23.48 8.68 2.29
C ILE A 364 22.93 7.86 1.10
N GLN A 365 23.32 8.22 -0.12
CA GLN A 365 22.90 7.56 -1.35
C GLN A 365 23.38 6.11 -1.47
N GLU A 366 24.51 5.75 -0.83
CA GLU A 366 25.10 4.42 -0.94
C GLU A 366 24.18 3.32 -0.39
N ASN A 367 23.25 3.70 0.49
CA ASN A 367 22.29 2.80 1.12
C ASN A 367 20.89 2.86 0.49
N VAL A 368 20.72 3.60 -0.61
CA VAL A 368 19.46 3.72 -1.34
C VAL A 368 19.63 3.11 -2.73
N SER A 369 18.91 2.02 -2.99
CA SER A 369 19.06 1.25 -4.24
C SER A 369 18.21 1.79 -5.39
N ARG A 370 17.12 2.49 -5.08
CA ARG A 370 16.18 3.01 -6.09
C ARG A 370 15.35 4.17 -5.57
N VAL A 371 15.02 5.10 -6.46
CA VAL A 371 13.94 6.08 -6.29
C VAL A 371 12.74 5.66 -7.13
N ILE A 372 11.55 5.66 -6.52
CA ILE A 372 10.29 5.44 -7.25
C ILE A 372 9.43 6.68 -7.07
N LEU A 373 9.12 7.34 -8.19
CA LEU A 373 8.34 8.56 -8.23
C LEU A 373 6.92 8.23 -8.67
N THR A 374 5.94 8.65 -7.89
CA THR A 374 4.54 8.35 -8.15
C THR A 374 3.64 9.44 -7.56
N ARG A 375 2.33 9.21 -7.60
CA ARG A 375 1.28 10.12 -7.17
C ARG A 375 0.09 9.35 -6.63
N VAL A 376 -0.84 10.08 -6.03
CA VAL A 376 -2.16 9.54 -5.72
C VAL A 376 -2.80 8.95 -6.98
N GLY A 377 -3.46 7.81 -6.84
CA GLY A 377 -3.91 6.99 -7.97
C GLY A 377 -5.33 6.44 -7.84
N PRO A 378 -5.86 5.86 -8.93
CA PRO A 378 -7.18 5.25 -8.94
C PRO A 378 -7.17 3.87 -8.27
N GLY A 379 -8.37 3.39 -7.90
CA GLY A 379 -8.60 2.04 -7.39
C GLY A 379 -8.42 0.98 -8.49
N PRO A 380 -8.74 -0.30 -8.23
CA PRO A 380 -8.57 -1.39 -9.20
C PRO A 380 -9.17 -1.06 -10.56
N GLN A 381 -8.46 -1.41 -11.64
CA GLN A 381 -8.84 -1.08 -13.02
C GLN A 381 -9.07 -2.34 -13.85
N ASP A 382 -10.03 -2.25 -14.75
CA ASP A 382 -10.23 -3.24 -15.79
C ASP A 382 -9.10 -3.19 -16.83
N THR A 383 -8.72 -4.34 -17.34
CA THR A 383 -7.71 -4.44 -18.39
C THR A 383 -8.06 -5.52 -19.41
N LYS A 384 -7.60 -5.32 -20.64
CA LYS A 384 -7.60 -6.34 -21.70
C LYS A 384 -6.36 -7.23 -21.67
N GLU A 385 -5.34 -6.81 -20.92
CA GLU A 385 -4.16 -7.63 -20.66
C GLU A 385 -4.59 -8.89 -19.90
N CYS A 386 -4.10 -10.06 -20.33
CA CYS A 386 -4.45 -11.33 -19.72
C CYS A 386 -3.20 -12.19 -19.62
N LEU A 387 -2.94 -12.73 -18.43
CA LEU A 387 -1.80 -13.58 -18.12
C LEU A 387 -2.08 -15.08 -18.33
N ILE A 388 -3.32 -15.42 -18.68
CA ILE A 388 -3.77 -16.78 -18.90
C ILE A 388 -3.98 -17.02 -20.40
N ASN A 389 -3.51 -18.15 -20.90
CA ASN A 389 -3.91 -18.64 -22.21
C ASN A 389 -5.36 -19.16 -22.11
N GLU A 390 -6.29 -18.54 -22.85
CA GLU A 390 -7.72 -18.83 -22.74
C GLU A 390 -8.09 -20.26 -23.18
N GLU A 391 -7.29 -20.88 -24.05
CA GLU A 391 -7.51 -22.25 -24.52
C GLU A 391 -7.12 -23.27 -23.44
N THR A 392 -5.98 -23.07 -22.79
CA THR A 392 -5.43 -24.04 -21.82
C THR A 392 -5.81 -23.74 -20.37
N GLY A 393 -6.13 -22.48 -20.05
CA GLY A 393 -6.33 -22.03 -18.68
C GLY A 393 -5.04 -21.93 -17.86
N LEU A 394 -3.87 -22.00 -18.49
CA LEU A 394 -2.55 -21.96 -17.84
C LEU A 394 -1.86 -20.61 -18.07
N PRO A 395 -0.81 -20.28 -17.30
CA PRO A 395 0.02 -19.09 -17.57
C PRO A 395 0.49 -19.04 -19.04
N LYS A 396 0.55 -17.82 -19.60
CA LYS A 396 1.07 -17.56 -20.96
C LYS A 396 2.57 -17.81 -21.10
#